data_AF-A0A929FNQ6-F1
#
_entry.id   AF-A0A929FNQ6-F1
#
_cell.length_a   1.000
_cell.length_b   1.000
_cell.length_c   1.000
_cell.angle_alpha   90.00
_cell.angle_beta   90.00
_cell.angle_gamma   90.00
#
_symmetry.space_group_name_H-M   'P 1'
#
loop_
_entity.id
_entity.type
_entity.pdbx_description
1 polymer ?
#
loop_
_entity_poly.entity_id
_entity_poly.type
_entity_poly.pdbx_seq_one_letter_code
_entity_poly.pdbx_strand_id
1 'polypeptide(L)'
;MERAVVGERTVCIDEMTGIQAIERKEKDLPLRPGKVQRREFEYIRHGTQALIANFDIVTGQLIYPTCGDSRTEQDFAQNISELLRRGTFTSTNELKNRILDFIDYFNRTMAKPFKWTYKGKVLAV
;
A
#
# COMPACT_ATOMS: atom_id res chain seq x y z
N MET A 1 -9.54 12.59 13.22
CA MET A 1 -10.98 12.72 12.95
C MET A 1 -11.41 14.16 12.72
N GLU A 2 -10.92 15.13 13.49
CA GLU A 2 -11.24 16.55 13.34
C GLU A 2 -11.01 17.11 11.91
N ARG A 3 -9.91 16.72 11.24
CA ARG A 3 -9.60 17.11 9.85
C ARG A 3 -10.62 16.59 8.82
N ALA A 4 -11.16 15.39 9.03
CA ALA A 4 -12.19 14.82 8.16
C ALA A 4 -13.49 15.64 8.17
N VAL A 5 -13.81 16.24 9.32
CA VAL A 5 -14.98 17.12 9.49
C VAL A 5 -14.82 18.42 8.69
N VAL A 6 -13.57 18.88 8.47
CA VAL A 6 -13.24 20.06 7.65
C VAL A 6 -13.12 19.70 6.16
N GLY A 7 -13.48 18.47 5.78
CA GLY A 7 -13.43 17.98 4.40
C GLY A 7 -12.05 17.48 3.96
N GLU A 8 -11.09 17.33 4.87
CA GLU A 8 -9.78 16.76 4.55
C GLU A 8 -9.79 15.24 4.63
N ARG A 9 -9.46 14.58 3.52
CA ARG A 9 -9.31 13.14 3.47
C ARG A 9 -7.83 12.77 3.44
N THR A 10 -7.40 11.97 4.42
CA THR A 10 -6.04 11.43 4.47
C THR A 10 -6.07 9.98 4.02
N VAL A 11 -5.22 9.62 3.05
CA VAL A 11 -5.08 8.26 2.56
C VAL A 11 -3.62 7.84 2.76
N CYS A 12 -3.41 6.72 3.44
CA CYS A 12 -2.10 6.08 3.55
C CYS A 12 -1.92 5.14 2.37
N ILE A 13 -0.73 5.17 1.77
CA ILE A 13 -0.39 4.33 0.62
C ILE A 13 0.87 3.56 0.97
N ASP A 14 0.88 2.27 0.70
CA ASP A 14 2.07 1.43 0.88
C ASP A 14 2.11 0.31 -0.15
N GLU A 15 3.32 -0.19 -0.36
CA GLU A 15 3.61 -1.30 -1.25
C GLU A 15 4.05 -2.53 -0.45
N MET A 16 3.36 -3.65 -0.63
CA MET A 16 3.76 -4.94 -0.10
C MET A 16 4.18 -5.87 -1.25
N THR A 17 5.49 -6.13 -1.31
CA THR A 17 6.12 -6.85 -2.42
C THR A 17 6.40 -8.30 -2.08
N GLY A 18 6.46 -9.16 -3.10
CA GLY A 18 6.89 -10.55 -2.91
C GLY A 18 5.87 -11.41 -2.19
N ILE A 19 4.59 -11.01 -2.18
CA ILE A 19 3.50 -11.76 -1.56
C ILE A 19 3.35 -13.08 -2.31
N GLN A 20 3.51 -14.19 -1.60
CA GLN A 20 3.36 -15.50 -2.24
C GLN A 20 1.89 -15.75 -2.58
N ALA A 21 1.61 -15.96 -3.87
CA ALA A 21 0.32 -16.45 -4.31
C ALA A 21 0.26 -17.96 -4.02
N ILE A 22 -0.47 -18.33 -2.97
CA ILE A 22 -0.54 -19.72 -2.48
C ILE A 22 -1.96 -20.27 -2.60
N GLU A 23 -2.05 -21.51 -3.06
CA GLU A 23 -3.27 -22.30 -3.06
C GLU A 23 -3.05 -23.59 -2.27
N ARG A 24 -4.04 -24.00 -1.48
CA ARG A 24 -3.98 -25.28 -0.77
C ARG A 24 -4.16 -26.42 -1.77
N LYS A 25 -3.27 -27.41 -1.72
CA LYS A 25 -3.28 -28.53 -2.67
C LYS A 25 -4.55 -29.37 -2.56
N GLU A 26 -5.06 -29.51 -1.34
CA GLU A 26 -6.26 -30.26 -1.02
C GLU A 26 -7.16 -29.48 -0.05
N LYS A 27 -8.41 -29.93 0.12
CA LYS A 27 -9.36 -29.32 1.05
C LYS A 27 -9.06 -29.68 2.51
N ASP A 28 -9.22 -28.71 3.40
CA ASP A 28 -9.16 -28.93 4.84
C ASP A 28 -10.15 -30.01 5.28
N LEU A 29 -9.75 -30.84 6.24
CA LEU A 29 -10.66 -31.84 6.80
C LEU A 29 -11.61 -31.16 7.80
N PRO A 30 -12.92 -31.47 7.74
CA PRO A 30 -13.90 -30.87 8.62
C PRO A 30 -13.66 -31.27 10.08
N LEU A 31 -14.10 -30.41 10.98
CA LEU A 31 -14.12 -30.68 12.42
C LEU A 31 -14.90 -31.97 12.70
N ARG A 32 -14.40 -32.79 13.62
CA ARG A 32 -15.11 -33.96 14.14
C ARG A 32 -15.06 -33.93 15.67
N PRO A 33 -16.09 -34.44 16.38
CA PRO A 33 -16.03 -34.55 17.84
C PRO A 33 -14.74 -35.24 18.30
N GLY A 34 -13.99 -34.60 19.19
CA GLY A 34 -12.69 -35.08 19.68
C GLY A 34 -11.49 -34.87 18.74
N LYS A 35 -11.65 -34.24 17.58
CA LYS A 35 -10.55 -33.92 16.65
C LYS A 35 -10.62 -32.46 16.20
N VAL A 36 -9.52 -31.73 16.41
CA VAL A 36 -9.33 -30.37 15.88
C VAL A 36 -9.34 -30.37 14.34
N GLN A 37 -9.69 -29.23 13.76
CA GLN A 37 -9.65 -29.04 12.30
C GLN A 37 -8.22 -29.28 11.81
N ARG A 38 -8.07 -30.09 10.76
CA ARG A 38 -6.78 -30.30 10.12
C ARG A 38 -6.72 -29.45 8.87
N ARG A 39 -5.82 -28.48 8.89
CA ARG A 39 -5.54 -27.62 7.74
C ARG A 39 -4.53 -28.30 6.83
N GLU A 40 -4.77 -28.24 5.52
CA GLU A 40 -3.82 -28.78 4.54
C GLU A 40 -2.49 -28.02 4.64
N PHE A 41 -1.40 -28.77 4.79
CA PHE A 41 -0.06 -28.21 4.97
C PHE A 41 0.68 -28.03 3.64
N GLU A 42 0.38 -28.86 2.64
CA GLU A 42 0.92 -28.70 1.29
C GLU A 42 0.24 -27.53 0.57
N TYR A 43 1.02 -26.83 -0.25
CA TYR A 43 0.53 -25.71 -1.05
C TYR A 43 1.18 -25.70 -2.43
N ILE A 44 0.43 -25.18 -3.40
CA ILE A 44 0.91 -24.87 -4.74
C ILE A 44 1.32 -23.40 -4.73
N ARG A 45 2.52 -23.10 -5.24
CA ARG A 45 3.04 -21.73 -5.33
C ARG A 45 2.84 -21.23 -6.76
N HIS A 46 2.04 -20.18 -6.90
CA HIS A 46 1.73 -19.51 -8.17
C HIS A 46 2.64 -18.32 -8.48
N GLY A 47 3.79 -18.24 -7.79
CA GLY A 47 4.72 -17.12 -7.89
C GLY A 47 4.51 -16.08 -6.78
N THR A 48 4.99 -14.86 -7.05
CA THR A 48 4.91 -13.73 -6.13
C THR A 48 4.19 -12.56 -6.78
N GLN A 49 3.39 -11.85 -6.00
CA GLN A 49 2.65 -10.67 -6.42
C GLN A 49 3.11 -9.44 -5.63
N ALA A 50 2.96 -8.27 -6.23
CA ALA A 50 3.10 -6.98 -5.57
C ALA A 50 1.72 -6.36 -5.35
N LEU A 51 1.44 -5.97 -4.11
CA LEU A 51 0.24 -5.25 -3.72
C LEU A 51 0.59 -3.78 -3.51
N ILE A 52 -0.15 -2.88 -4.15
CA ILE A 52 -0.15 -1.45 -3.85
C ILE A 52 -1.51 -1.13 -3.24
N ALA A 53 -1.53 -0.73 -1.97
CA ALA A 53 -2.76 -0.54 -1.21
C ALA A 53 -2.92 0.91 -0.76
N ASN A 54 -4.17 1.40 -0.82
CA ASN A 54 -4.54 2.77 -0.48
C ASN A 54 -5.62 2.76 0.60
N PHE A 55 -5.25 3.09 1.83
CA PHE A 55 -6.12 3.01 3.01
C PHE A 55 -6.59 4.40 3.45
N ASP A 56 -7.90 4.61 3.43
CA ASP A 56 -8.50 5.80 4.02
C ASP A 56 -8.57 5.65 5.54
N ILE A 57 -7.82 6.46 6.26
CA ILE A 57 -7.73 6.39 7.73
C ILE A 57 -9.03 6.77 8.43
N VAL A 58 -9.94 7.47 7.76
CA VAL A 58 -11.20 7.93 8.32
C VAL A 58 -12.26 6.84 8.21
N THR A 59 -12.39 6.24 7.02
CA THR A 59 -13.41 5.22 6.75
C THR A 59 -12.93 3.80 7.08
N GLY A 60 -11.62 3.60 7.19
CA GLY A 60 -11.02 2.28 7.39
C GLY A 60 -11.08 1.39 6.14
N GLN A 61 -11.31 1.97 4.96
CA GLN A 61 -11.50 1.23 3.72
C GLN A 61 -10.33 1.39 2.75
N LEU A 62 -10.12 0.35 1.94
CA LEU A 62 -9.25 0.43 0.78
C LEU A 62 -10.00 1.08 -0.39
N ILE A 63 -9.43 2.14 -0.98
CA ILE A 63 -10.09 2.87 -2.07
C ILE A 63 -9.84 2.18 -3.42
N TYR A 64 -8.59 1.85 -3.71
CA TYR A 64 -8.21 1.23 -4.97
C TYR A 64 -6.93 0.39 -4.83
N PRO A 65 -7.00 -0.78 -4.18
CA PRO A 65 -5.83 -1.66 -4.10
C PRO A 65 -5.59 -2.33 -5.47
N THR A 66 -4.32 -2.44 -5.88
CA THR A 66 -3.92 -3.19 -7.08
C THR A 66 -2.96 -4.30 -6.72
N CYS A 67 -3.12 -5.46 -7.36
CA CYS A 67 -2.24 -6.61 -7.21
C CYS A 67 -1.75 -7.02 -8.60
N GLY A 68 -0.46 -7.21 -8.78
CA GLY A 68 0.11 -7.61 -10.06
C GLY A 68 1.50 -8.21 -9.96
N ASP A 69 2.02 -8.66 -11.10
CA ASP A 69 3.31 -9.34 -11.19
C ASP A 69 4.51 -8.39 -11.04
N SER A 70 4.30 -7.09 -11.24
CA SER A 70 5.34 -6.06 -11.23
C SER A 70 5.08 -4.93 -10.23
N ARG A 71 6.15 -4.18 -9.96
CA ARG A 71 6.18 -3.03 -9.06
C ARG A 71 6.95 -1.85 -9.63
N THR A 72 6.67 -1.56 -10.89
CA THR A 72 7.35 -0.50 -11.60
C THR A 72 6.85 0.87 -11.15
N GLU A 73 7.60 1.92 -11.50
CA GLU A 73 7.13 3.29 -11.34
C GLU A 73 5.81 3.52 -12.09
N GLN A 74 5.63 2.89 -13.25
CA GLN A 74 4.40 2.94 -14.03
C GLN A 74 3.21 2.34 -13.27
N ASP A 75 3.41 1.21 -12.60
CA ASP A 75 2.37 0.56 -11.78
C ASP A 75 1.94 1.47 -10.62
N PHE A 76 2.91 2.10 -9.96
CA PHE A 76 2.64 3.07 -8.90
C PHE A 76 1.92 4.31 -9.42
N ALA A 77 2.40 4.92 -10.50
CA ALA A 77 1.78 6.11 -11.10
C ALA A 77 0.35 5.84 -11.55
N GLN A 78 0.08 4.66 -12.12
CA GLN A 78 -1.26 4.24 -12.51
C GLN A 78 -2.16 4.05 -11.28
N ASN A 79 -1.67 3.39 -10.23
CA ASN A 79 -2.41 3.22 -8.99
C ASN A 79 -2.79 4.58 -8.37
N ILE A 80 -1.84 5.52 -8.31
CA ILE A 80 -2.08 6.88 -7.83
C ILE A 80 -3.12 7.59 -8.71
N SER A 81 -3.00 7.52 -10.04
CA SER A 81 -3.97 8.13 -10.95
C SER A 81 -5.40 7.60 -10.73
N GLU A 82 -5.56 6.29 -10.56
CA GLU A 82 -6.85 5.66 -10.26
C GLU A 82 -7.37 6.01 -8.86
N LEU A 83 -6.49 6.03 -7.87
CA LEU A 83 -6.82 6.45 -6.51
C LEU A 83 -7.37 7.87 -6.51
N LEU A 84 -6.71 8.79 -7.21
CA LEU A 84 -7.08 10.19 -7.29
C LEU A 84 -8.37 10.40 -8.08
N ARG A 85 -8.60 9.60 -9.12
CA ARG A 85 -9.88 9.63 -9.85
C ARG A 85 -11.05 9.18 -8.97
N ARG A 86 -10.80 8.24 -8.05
CA ARG A 86 -11.80 7.65 -7.13
C ARG A 86 -11.90 8.40 -5.81
N GLY A 87 -10.87 9.15 -5.43
CA GLY A 87 -10.89 10.14 -4.37
C GLY A 87 -11.66 11.37 -4.87
N THR A 88 -12.71 11.76 -4.17
CA THR A 88 -13.49 12.95 -4.50
C THR A 88 -12.64 14.22 -4.28
N PHE A 89 -11.90 14.61 -5.30
CA PHE A 89 -11.31 15.94 -5.45
C PHE A 89 -12.11 16.66 -6.52
N THR A 90 -12.44 17.92 -6.28
CA THR A 90 -13.24 18.72 -7.23
C THR A 90 -12.41 19.24 -8.40
N SER A 91 -11.07 19.22 -8.29
CA SER A 91 -10.13 19.57 -9.38
C SER A 91 -8.70 19.06 -9.17
N THR A 92 -7.88 19.08 -10.23
CA THR A 92 -6.43 18.77 -10.18
C THR A 92 -5.65 19.77 -9.33
N ASN A 93 -6.06 21.04 -9.32
CA ASN A 93 -5.43 22.08 -8.52
C ASN A 93 -5.70 21.88 -7.02
N GLU A 94 -6.91 21.47 -6.67
CA GLU A 94 -7.25 21.09 -5.29
C GLU A 94 -6.36 19.95 -4.81
N LEU A 95 -6.24 18.88 -5.61
CA LEU A 95 -5.37 17.77 -5.26
C LEU A 95 -3.91 18.22 -5.05
N LYS A 96 -3.36 19.01 -5.99
CA LYS A 96 -2.00 19.52 -5.90
C LYS A 96 -1.79 20.29 -4.60
N ASN A 97 -2.70 21.20 -4.28
CA ASN A 97 -2.62 22.00 -3.06
C ASN A 97 -2.66 21.12 -1.82
N ARG A 98 -3.55 20.11 -1.78
CA ARG A 98 -3.63 19.18 -0.65
C ARG A 98 -2.35 18.35 -0.44
N ILE A 99 -1.70 17.92 -1.52
CA ILE A 99 -0.40 17.22 -1.44
C ILE A 99 0.67 18.15 -0.86
N LEU A 100 0.73 19.39 -1.33
CA LEU A 100 1.69 20.38 -0.84
C LEU A 100 1.46 20.73 0.63
N ASP A 101 0.20 20.95 1.03
CA ASP A 101 -0.18 21.21 2.43
C ASP A 101 0.22 20.04 3.34
N PHE A 102 0.05 18.80 2.87
CA PHE A 102 0.46 17.62 3.60
C PHE A 102 1.99 17.52 3.73
N ILE A 103 2.74 17.75 2.65
CA ILE A 103 4.21 17.75 2.67
C ILE A 103 4.71 18.79 3.67
N ASP A 104 4.16 20.00 3.63
CA ASP A 104 4.52 21.08 4.56
C ASP A 104 4.19 20.71 6.01
N TYR A 105 3.01 20.16 6.27
CA TYR A 105 2.63 19.66 7.59
C TYR A 105 3.59 18.56 8.08
N PHE A 106 3.87 17.56 7.25
CA PHE A 106 4.73 16.43 7.59
C PHE A 106 6.15 16.89 7.90
N ASN A 107 6.71 17.77 7.06
CA ASN A 107 8.02 18.37 7.24
C ASN A 107 8.12 19.13 8.57
N ARG A 108 7.05 19.82 8.99
CA ARG A 108 7.02 20.57 10.26
C ARG A 108 6.86 19.69 11.49
N THR A 109 6.12 18.59 11.38
CA THR A 109 5.61 17.88 12.57
C THR A 109 6.14 16.46 12.76
N MET A 110 6.53 15.78 11.67
CA MET A 110 6.84 14.35 11.72
C MET A 110 8.17 13.98 11.06
N ALA A 111 8.71 14.83 10.18
CA ALA A 111 9.98 14.57 9.53
C ALA A 111 11.14 14.50 10.54
N LYS A 112 11.87 13.39 10.53
CA LYS A 112 13.11 13.21 11.29
C LYS A 112 14.32 13.34 10.36
N PRO A 113 15.45 13.90 10.81
CA PRO A 113 16.65 14.01 9.99
C PRO A 113 17.10 12.63 9.50
N PHE A 114 17.13 12.45 8.19
CA PHE A 114 17.63 11.23 7.57
C PHE A 114 19.17 11.28 7.52
N LYS A 115 19.83 10.37 8.24
CA LYS A 115 21.30 10.22 8.15
C LYS A 115 21.66 9.37 6.94
N TRP A 116 22.02 10.05 5.86
CA TRP A 116 22.53 9.42 4.64
C TRP A 116 23.97 8.91 4.85
N THR A 117 24.19 7.62 4.62
CA THR A 117 25.54 7.02 4.62
C THR A 117 25.89 6.53 3.21
N TYR A 118 26.50 7.39 2.42
CA TYR A 118 27.08 7.02 1.14
C TYR A 118 28.58 6.89 1.27
N LYS A 119 29.11 5.72 0.93
CA LYS A 119 30.54 5.46 0.80
C LYS A 119 30.86 5.37 -0.69
N GLY A 120 30.88 6.52 -1.37
CA GLY A 120 31.32 6.58 -2.76
C GLY A 120 32.78 6.15 -2.88
N LYS A 121 33.07 5.22 -3.79
CA LYS A 121 34.44 5.02 -4.28
C LYS A 121 34.74 6.14 -5.27
N VAL A 122 35.76 6.93 -4.98
CA VAL A 122 36.29 7.92 -5.92
C VAL A 122 36.82 7.14 -7.13
N LEU A 123 36.26 7.37 -8.32
CA LEU A 123 36.83 6.83 -9.55
C LEU A 123 38.03 7.72 -9.86
N ALA A 124 39.24 7.15 -9.71
CA ALA A 124 40.47 7.81 -10.10
C ALA A 124 40.46 8.00 -11.62
N VAL A 125 40.74 9.23 -12.05
CA VAL A 125 40.99 9.60 -13.45
C VAL A 125 42.43 9.24 -13.79
#